data_AF-A0A7W1V0D4-F1
#
_entry.id   AF-A0A7W1V0D4-F1
#
_cell.length_a   1.000
_cell.length_b   1.000
_cell.length_c   1.000
_cell.angle_alpha   90.00
_cell.angle_beta   90.00
_cell.angle_gamma   90.00
#
_symmetry.space_group_name_H-M   'P 1'
#
loop_
_entity.id
_entity.type
_entity.pdbx_description
1 polymer ?
#
loop_
_entity_poly.entity_id
_entity_poly.type
_entity_poly.pdbx_seq_one_letter_code
_entity_poly.pdbx_strand_id
1 'polypeptide(L)' 'MTKQEKVLFVIETLNKIYPEIPIPLDHKDPYTLLIAVLL' A
#
# COMPACT_ATOMS: atom_id res chain seq x y z
N MET A 1 10.98 -15.63 18.86
CA MET A 1 10.39 -14.51 18.09
C MET A 1 10.00 -13.36 18.99
N THR A 2 10.77 -12.28 18.93
CA THR A 2 10.40 -10.99 19.52
C THR A 2 9.29 -10.33 18.68
N LYS A 3 8.65 -9.29 19.22
CA LYS A 3 7.67 -8.50 18.44
C LYS A 3 8.30 -7.88 17.19
N GLN A 4 9.54 -7.42 17.29
CA GLN A 4 10.28 -6.81 16.16
C GLN A 4 10.50 -7.82 15.03
N GLU A 5 10.92 -9.04 15.36
CA GLU A 5 11.11 -10.12 14.37
C GLU A 5 9.80 -10.49 13.66
N LYS A 6 8.67 -10.49 14.37
CA LYS A 6 7.35 -10.73 13.77
C LYS A 6 6.96 -9.61 12.80
N VAL A 7 7.22 -8.35 13.16
CA VAL A 7 6.93 -7.20 12.29
C VAL A 7 7.75 -7.27 11.01
N LEU A 8 9.06 -7.53 11.12
CA LEU A 8 9.94 -7.69 9.96
C LEU A 8 9.45 -8.80 9.03
N PHE A 9 9.13 -9.98 9.58
CA PHE A 9 8.60 -11.10 8.80
C PHE A 9 7.31 -10.74 8.04
N VAL A 10 6.39 -10.02 8.68
CA VAL A 10 5.14 -9.59 8.05
C VAL A 10 5.42 -8.60 6.92
N ILE A 11 6.27 -7.61 7.14
CA ILE A 11 6.63 -6.60 6.12
C ILE A 11 7.29 -7.28 4.91
N GLU A 12 8.26 -8.18 5.14
CA GLU A 12 8.93 -8.92 4.07
C GLU A 12 7.95 -9.77 3.26
N THR A 13 7.02 -10.45 3.95
CA THR A 13 6.00 -11.27 3.30
C THR A 13 5.07 -10.41 2.46
N LEU A 14 4.58 -9.29 3.00
CA LEU A 14 3.70 -8.37 2.28
C LEU A 14 4.37 -7.78 1.05
N ASN A 15 5.63 -7.34 1.15
CA ASN A 15 6.38 -6.82 0.01
C ASN A 15 6.61 -7.88 -1.09
N LYS A 16 6.73 -9.16 -0.72
CA LYS A 16 6.89 -10.26 -1.67
C LYS A 16 5.60 -10.55 -2.44
N ILE A 17 4.44 -10.51 -1.78
CA ILE A 17 3.15 -10.87 -2.39
C ILE A 17 2.43 -9.66 -3.01
N TYR A 18 2.77 -8.43 -2.59
CA TYR A 18 2.25 -7.17 -3.12
C TYR A 18 3.41 -6.24 -3.57
N PRO A 19 4.13 -6.60 -4.65
CA PRO A 19 5.29 -5.82 -5.13
C PRO A 19 4.90 -4.45 -5.68
N GLU A 20 3.72 -4.35 -6.28
CA GLU A 20 3.09 -3.10 -6.70
C GLU A 20 1.71 -3.02 -6.07
N ILE A 21 1.42 -1.90 -5.41
CA ILE A 21 0.10 -1.64 -4.83
C ILE A 21 -0.59 -0.65 -5.75
N PRO A 22 -1.52 -1.09 -6.61
CA PRO A 22 -2.27 -0.16 -7.43
C PRO A 22 -3.10 0.75 -6.52
N ILE A 23 -3.18 2.02 -6.88
CA ILE A 23 -4.06 2.97 -6.20
C ILE A 23 -5.49 2.52 -6.49
N PRO A 24 -6.34 2.31 -5.46
CA PRO A 24 -7.65 1.69 -5.62
C PRO A 24 -8.69 2.62 -6.28
N LEU A 25 -8.37 3.91 -6.41
CA LEU A 25 -9.24 4.92 -6.98
C LEU A 25 -8.86 5.17 -8.43
N ASP A 26 -9.85 5.14 -9.32
CA ASP A 26 -9.67 5.55 -10.71
C ASP A 26 -9.29 7.03 -10.79
N HIS A 27 -8.12 7.30 -11.34
CA HIS A 27 -7.62 8.65 -11.52
C HIS A 27 -6.72 8.68 -12.75
N LYS A 28 -6.69 9.82 -13.44
CA LYS A 28 -5.85 10.04 -14.64
C LYS A 28 -4.62 10.87 -14.31
N ASP A 29 -4.69 11.61 -13.21
CA ASP A 29 -3.67 12.56 -12.77
C ASP A 29 -3.80 12.83 -11.25
N PRO A 30 -2.79 13.45 -10.62
CA PRO A 30 -2.80 13.72 -9.19
C PRO A 30 -3.96 14.60 -8.70
N TYR A 31 -4.49 15.50 -9.54
CA TYR A 31 -5.62 16.34 -9.16
C TYR A 31 -6.92 15.53 -9.11
N THR A 32 -7.15 14.64 -10.07
CA THR A 32 -8.30 13.71 -10.04
C THR A 32 -8.23 12.73 -8.86
N LEU A 33 -7.03 12.27 -8.49
CA LEU A 33 -6.83 11.44 -7.29
C LEU A 33 -7.18 12.20 -6.02
N LEU A 34 -6.75 13.46 -5.89
CA LEU A 34 -7.05 14.28 -4.73
C LEU A 34 -8.57 14.39 -4.51
N ILE A 35 -9.33 14.63 -5.59
CA ILE A 35 -10.80 14.70 -5.50
C ILE A 35 -11.39 13.34 -5.12
N ALA A 36 -10.91 12.24 -5.71
CA ALA A 36 -11.41 10.90 -5.42
C ALA A 36 -11.20 10.47 -3.95
N VAL A 37 -10.20 11.03 -3.27
CA VAL A 37 -9.95 10.78 -1.83
C VAL A 37 -10.82 11.67 -0.93
N LEU A 38 -11.22 12.85 -1.40
CA LEU A 38 -12.04 13.80 -0.65
C LEU A 38 -13.54 13.43 -0.60
N LEU A 39 -14.00 12.66 -1.59
CA LEU A 39 -15.38 12.17 -1.71
C LEU A 39 -15.55 10.83 -0.99
#